data_AF-A0A136IP66-F1
#
_entry.id   AF-A0A136IP66-F1
#
_cell.length_a   1.000
_cell.length_b   1.000
_cell.length_c   1.000
_cell.angle_alpha   90.00
_cell.angle_beta   90.00
_cell.angle_gamma   90.00
#
_symmetry.space_group_name_H-M   'P 1'
#
loop_
_entity.id
_entity.type
_entity.pdbx_description
1 polymer ?
#
loop_
_entity_poly.entity_id
_entity_poly.type
_entity_poly.pdbx_seq_one_letter_code
_entity_poly.pdbx_strand_id
1 'polypeptide(L)'
;MHLLYRSNRDPSRPVYPKAKSCDAPYSVSEAKLRAAIHIPATFTYGRKRPVILFPGTSNTGYITFSGNFIPLLTGVEWADPVWVNVPGFLLDDAQVNAEYAAYAMNYIAALTSRSDVGIVAWSQGNIDCQWAYKYWPSTRGVVTDHVAISADYAGTVFANAATLLVPALTNDPSVLQQEAGSQFITRLRQGGGDSAFVPTTSLYSGFFDEVVQPQSGPGASAFLKGATNVEVQQACGGKGLAGTIYTHESMLANPLAFAMAKDALTHDGPGQLARVEGGLDAVCKPYLTPGLGLDELLLTENAVLIAGLTLLLYPNKVPVEPRLKSYATAQSTSVCDRAAVVF
;
A
#
# COMPACT_ATOMS: atom_id res chain seq x y z
N MET A 1 -13.18 -22.56 -10.85
CA MET A 1 -14.09 -21.65 -10.12
C MET A 1 -14.36 -20.45 -11.01
N HIS A 2 -15.57 -20.33 -11.58
CA HIS A 2 -15.93 -19.24 -12.48
C HIS A 2 -15.88 -17.90 -11.72
N LEU A 3 -14.95 -17.02 -12.10
CA LEU A 3 -14.99 -15.62 -11.72
C LEU A 3 -16.27 -15.04 -12.32
N LEU A 4 -17.30 -14.86 -11.51
CA LEU A 4 -18.37 -13.91 -11.83
C LEU A 4 -17.66 -12.57 -12.05
N TYR A 5 -17.55 -12.15 -13.31
CA TYR A 5 -17.06 -10.82 -13.66
C TYR A 5 -17.91 -9.82 -12.90
N ARG A 6 -17.37 -9.24 -11.83
CA ARG A 6 -18.03 -8.13 -11.13
C ARG A 6 -18.07 -6.98 -12.13
N SER A 7 -19.27 -6.65 -12.59
CA SER A 7 -19.49 -5.53 -13.51
C SER A 7 -19.45 -4.22 -12.72
N ASN A 8 -18.25 -3.81 -12.33
CA ASN A 8 -18.00 -2.47 -11.84
C ASN A 8 -18.39 -1.44 -12.93
N ARG A 9 -19.05 -0.35 -12.51
CA ARG A 9 -19.58 0.69 -13.41
C ARG A 9 -18.47 1.27 -14.29
N ASP A 10 -18.84 1.79 -15.45
CA ASP A 10 -17.91 2.60 -16.24
C ASP A 10 -17.57 3.90 -15.50
N PRO A 11 -16.31 4.36 -15.54
CA PRO A 11 -15.92 5.63 -14.94
C PRO A 11 -16.53 6.81 -15.74
N SER A 12 -16.75 7.95 -15.08
CA SER A 12 -17.34 9.14 -15.73
C SER A 12 -16.46 9.73 -16.85
N ARG A 13 -15.16 9.46 -16.82
CA ARG A 13 -14.17 9.86 -17.82
C ARG A 13 -13.20 8.70 -18.10
N PRO A 14 -12.66 8.60 -19.34
CA PRO A 14 -11.69 7.56 -19.67
C PRO A 14 -10.41 7.68 -18.83
N VAL A 15 -9.93 6.55 -18.32
CA VAL A 15 -8.64 6.42 -17.62
C VAL A 15 -7.72 5.38 -18.27
N TYR A 16 -8.23 4.68 -19.28
CA TYR A 16 -7.55 3.67 -20.09
C TYR A 16 -7.71 4.03 -21.57
N PRO A 17 -6.71 3.78 -22.44
CA PRO A 17 -5.40 3.16 -22.17
C PRO A 17 -4.43 4.05 -21.39
N LYS A 18 -4.72 5.35 -21.24
CA LYS A 18 -3.95 6.30 -20.43
C LYS A 18 -4.87 7.36 -19.84
N ALA A 19 -4.64 7.79 -18.61
CA ALA A 19 -5.33 8.94 -18.01
C ALA A 19 -4.64 10.27 -18.37
N LYS A 20 -3.31 10.26 -18.51
CA LYS A 20 -2.50 11.33 -19.12
C LYS A 20 -1.57 10.76 -20.19
N SER A 21 -1.23 11.55 -21.21
CA SER A 21 -0.37 11.10 -22.33
C SER A 21 1.01 10.56 -21.89
N CYS A 22 1.55 11.10 -20.80
CA CYS A 22 2.84 10.73 -20.19
C CYS A 22 2.77 9.48 -19.29
N ASP A 23 1.59 8.92 -19.02
CA ASP A 23 1.49 7.69 -18.25
C ASP A 23 2.14 6.52 -19.00
N ALA A 24 2.76 5.61 -18.25
CA ALA A 24 3.23 4.34 -18.76
C ALA A 24 2.07 3.52 -19.37
N PRO A 25 2.35 2.69 -20.39
CA PRO A 25 1.33 1.82 -20.95
C PRO A 25 0.97 0.71 -19.96
N TYR A 26 -0.32 0.38 -19.87
CA TYR A 26 -0.78 -0.84 -19.22
C TYR A 26 -0.49 -2.06 -20.10
N SER A 27 0.00 -3.14 -19.51
CA SER A 27 0.08 -4.47 -20.12
C SER A 27 -1.14 -5.33 -19.80
N VAL A 28 -1.86 -5.01 -18.73
CA VAL A 28 -3.11 -5.66 -18.33
C VAL A 28 -4.29 -4.98 -19.05
N SER A 29 -5.26 -5.78 -19.52
CA SER A 29 -6.51 -5.27 -20.10
C SER A 29 -7.34 -4.53 -19.06
N GLU A 30 -8.03 -3.46 -19.46
CA GLU A 30 -8.91 -2.69 -18.57
C GLU A 30 -9.91 -3.58 -17.80
N ALA A 31 -10.52 -4.57 -18.46
CA ALA A 31 -11.49 -5.47 -17.82
C ALA A 31 -10.91 -6.23 -16.62
N LYS A 32 -9.64 -6.66 -16.70
CA LYS A 32 -8.94 -7.34 -15.59
C LYS A 32 -8.57 -6.36 -14.48
N LEU A 33 -8.03 -5.19 -14.84
CA LEU A 33 -7.70 -4.12 -13.89
C LEU A 33 -8.94 -3.71 -13.07
N ARG A 34 -10.07 -3.48 -13.76
CA ARG A 34 -11.33 -3.07 -13.14
C ARG A 34 -11.95 -4.17 -12.29
N ALA A 35 -11.88 -5.43 -12.73
CA ALA A 35 -12.47 -6.56 -12.00
C ALA A 35 -11.77 -6.87 -10.66
N ALA A 36 -10.51 -6.44 -10.49
CA ALA A 36 -9.78 -6.60 -9.22
C ALA A 36 -10.33 -5.69 -8.11
N ILE A 37 -11.03 -4.61 -8.44
CA ILE A 37 -11.50 -3.62 -7.47
C ILE A 37 -12.83 -4.10 -6.88
N HIS A 38 -12.88 -4.27 -5.56
CA HIS A 38 -14.12 -4.52 -4.84
C HIS A 38 -14.72 -3.19 -4.37
N ILE A 39 -15.93 -2.89 -4.85
CA ILE A 39 -16.73 -1.77 -4.40
C ILE A 39 -17.88 -2.32 -3.54
N PRO A 40 -17.91 -2.04 -2.22
CA PRO A 40 -19.00 -2.48 -1.35
C PRO A 40 -20.35 -1.90 -1.77
N ALA A 41 -21.45 -2.58 -1.43
CA ALA A 41 -22.79 -2.05 -1.66
C ALA A 41 -23.07 -0.75 -0.88
N THR A 42 -22.34 -0.51 0.21
CA THR A 42 -22.39 0.71 1.04
C THR A 42 -21.64 1.89 0.43
N PHE A 43 -20.87 1.68 -0.64
CA PHE A 43 -20.09 2.73 -1.28
C PHE A 43 -21.01 3.84 -1.82
N THR A 44 -20.69 5.08 -1.45
CA THR A 44 -21.55 6.26 -1.64
C THR A 44 -21.27 7.02 -2.92
N TYR A 45 -20.28 6.58 -3.71
CA TYR A 45 -19.91 7.17 -5.01
C TYR A 45 -19.61 8.68 -4.92
N GLY A 46 -18.74 9.05 -3.98
CA GLY A 46 -18.16 10.41 -3.90
C GLY A 46 -18.80 11.35 -2.88
N ARG A 47 -19.87 10.93 -2.17
CA ARG A 47 -20.41 11.69 -1.03
C ARG A 47 -19.41 11.76 0.12
N LYS A 48 -18.75 10.63 0.38
CA LYS A 48 -17.62 10.50 1.32
C LYS A 48 -16.32 10.35 0.53
N ARG A 49 -15.19 10.66 1.17
CA ARG A 49 -13.86 10.51 0.56
C ARG A 49 -13.60 9.01 0.26
N PRO A 50 -13.35 8.60 -0.99
CA PRO A 50 -13.00 7.23 -1.29
C PRO A 50 -11.60 6.90 -0.76
N VAL A 51 -11.49 5.76 -0.09
CA VAL A 51 -10.23 5.24 0.44
C VAL A 51 -9.95 3.89 -0.20
N ILE A 52 -8.89 3.79 -0.99
CA ILE A 52 -8.47 2.53 -1.60
C ILE A 52 -7.54 1.82 -0.62
N LEU A 53 -7.93 0.59 -0.26
CA LEU A 53 -7.13 -0.32 0.54
C LEU A 53 -6.35 -1.25 -0.39
N PHE A 54 -5.02 -1.12 -0.39
CA PHE A 54 -4.12 -1.85 -1.28
C PHE A 54 -3.30 -2.90 -0.51
N PRO A 55 -3.46 -4.20 -0.84
CA PRO A 55 -2.92 -5.31 -0.03
C PRO A 55 -1.39 -5.43 -0.07
N GLY A 56 -0.90 -6.30 0.81
CA GLY A 56 0.50 -6.73 0.85
C GLY A 56 0.76 -8.06 0.16
N THR A 57 2.03 -8.45 0.14
CA THR A 57 2.52 -9.70 -0.47
C THR A 57 1.71 -10.90 0.00
N SER A 58 1.40 -11.79 -0.94
CA SER A 58 0.73 -13.06 -0.68
C SER A 58 -0.68 -12.91 -0.10
N ASN A 59 -1.33 -11.75 -0.29
CA ASN A 59 -2.68 -11.48 0.19
C ASN A 59 -3.54 -10.78 -0.88
N THR A 60 -4.85 -10.86 -0.70
CA THR A 60 -5.81 -10.00 -1.42
C THR A 60 -6.21 -8.82 -0.53
N GLY A 61 -6.77 -7.75 -1.10
CA GLY A 61 -7.29 -6.62 -0.32
C GLY A 61 -8.27 -7.06 0.76
N TYR A 62 -9.15 -8.02 0.47
CA TYR A 62 -10.07 -8.50 1.50
C TYR A 62 -9.32 -9.19 2.66
N ILE A 63 -8.39 -10.08 2.36
CA ILE A 63 -7.65 -10.83 3.39
C ILE A 63 -6.81 -9.88 4.25
N THR A 64 -6.13 -8.90 3.64
CA THR A 64 -5.32 -7.93 4.36
C THR A 64 -6.18 -7.08 5.32
N PHE A 65 -7.35 -6.63 4.87
CA PHE A 65 -8.06 -5.55 5.57
C PHE A 65 -9.35 -5.97 6.30
N SER A 66 -9.80 -7.22 6.18
CA SER A 66 -11.07 -7.67 6.79
C SER A 66 -11.08 -7.59 8.32
N GLY A 67 -9.91 -7.71 8.95
CA GLY A 67 -9.74 -7.59 10.41
C GLY A 67 -9.35 -6.20 10.91
N ASN A 68 -9.31 -5.16 10.05
CA ASN A 68 -8.78 -3.85 10.46
C ASN A 68 -9.43 -2.67 9.71
N PHE A 69 -8.86 -2.18 8.62
CA PHE A 69 -9.31 -0.96 7.95
C PHE A 69 -10.69 -1.11 7.29
N ILE A 70 -11.12 -2.31 6.89
CA ILE A 70 -12.50 -2.50 6.40
C ILE A 70 -13.52 -2.19 7.52
N PRO A 71 -13.51 -2.87 8.68
CA PRO A 71 -14.46 -2.55 9.75
C PRO A 71 -14.26 -1.15 10.31
N LEU A 72 -13.03 -0.63 10.39
CA LEU A 72 -12.76 0.71 10.93
C LEU A 72 -13.23 1.86 10.04
N LEU A 73 -13.28 1.68 8.72
CA LEU A 73 -13.72 2.71 7.77
C LEU A 73 -15.17 2.53 7.32
N THR A 74 -15.77 1.35 7.53
CA THR A 74 -17.14 1.10 7.08
C THR A 74 -18.13 1.90 7.94
N GLY A 75 -18.93 2.73 7.28
CA GLY A 75 -20.02 3.46 7.93
C GLY A 75 -19.61 4.78 8.61
N VAL A 76 -18.32 5.10 8.69
CA VAL A 76 -17.86 6.40 9.20
C VAL A 76 -18.24 7.54 8.25
N GLU A 77 -18.41 8.76 8.75
CA GLU A 77 -18.89 9.89 7.94
C GLU A 77 -17.85 10.48 6.98
N TRP A 78 -16.58 10.17 7.18
CA TRP A 78 -15.45 10.84 6.50
C TRP A 78 -14.73 9.97 5.46
N ALA A 79 -14.99 8.68 5.38
CA ALA A 79 -14.32 7.75 4.46
C ALA A 79 -15.28 6.73 3.85
N ASP A 80 -14.87 6.20 2.70
CA ASP A 80 -15.62 5.20 1.94
C ASP A 80 -14.66 4.13 1.38
N PRO A 81 -14.51 2.98 2.05
CA PRO A 81 -13.48 2.01 1.69
C PRO A 81 -13.84 1.21 0.43
N VAL A 82 -12.87 1.06 -0.46
CA VAL A 82 -12.82 0.05 -1.52
C VAL A 82 -11.52 -0.72 -1.38
N TRP A 83 -11.44 -1.96 -1.85
CA TRP A 83 -10.19 -2.73 -1.75
C TRP A 83 -9.85 -3.42 -3.06
N VAL A 84 -8.55 -3.56 -3.31
CA VAL A 84 -8.04 -4.17 -4.54
C VAL A 84 -7.63 -5.62 -4.26
N ASN A 85 -8.22 -6.56 -4.97
CA ASN A 85 -7.84 -7.97 -4.93
C ASN A 85 -6.99 -8.27 -6.16
N VAL A 86 -5.72 -7.84 -6.12
CA VAL A 86 -4.78 -8.09 -7.21
C VAL A 86 -4.67 -9.61 -7.44
N PRO A 87 -4.82 -10.10 -8.68
CA PRO A 87 -4.69 -11.51 -8.99
C PRO A 87 -3.34 -12.09 -8.56
N GLY A 88 -3.31 -13.40 -8.32
CA GLY A 88 -2.07 -14.07 -7.89
C GLY A 88 -1.60 -13.70 -6.49
N PHE A 89 -2.45 -13.07 -5.66
CA PHE A 89 -2.11 -12.65 -4.29
C PHE A 89 -0.89 -11.73 -4.24
N LEU A 90 -0.72 -10.83 -5.21
CA LEU A 90 0.48 -9.97 -5.34
C LEU A 90 1.80 -10.71 -5.61
N LEU A 91 1.79 -12.01 -5.93
CA LEU A 91 3.02 -12.78 -6.14
C LEU A 91 3.60 -12.66 -7.56
N ASP A 92 2.80 -12.17 -8.52
CA ASP A 92 3.27 -11.81 -9.87
C ASP A 92 4.23 -10.60 -9.85
N ASP A 93 4.88 -10.31 -10.99
CA ASP A 93 5.78 -9.15 -11.16
C ASP A 93 5.18 -7.86 -10.56
N ALA A 94 5.86 -7.26 -9.59
CA ALA A 94 5.44 -6.04 -8.88
C ALA A 94 5.18 -4.86 -9.84
N GLN A 95 5.83 -4.84 -11.01
CA GLN A 95 5.54 -3.85 -12.04
C GLN A 95 4.15 -4.03 -12.67
N VAL A 96 3.66 -5.27 -12.73
CA VAL A 96 2.28 -5.60 -13.15
C VAL A 96 1.32 -5.36 -11.99
N ASN A 97 1.69 -5.66 -10.74
CA ASN A 97 0.84 -5.36 -9.57
C ASN A 97 0.60 -3.84 -9.44
N ALA A 98 1.62 -3.03 -9.67
CA ALA A 98 1.52 -1.57 -9.72
C ALA A 98 0.57 -1.03 -10.81
N GLU A 99 0.30 -1.79 -11.88
CA GLU A 99 -0.72 -1.41 -12.87
C GLU A 99 -2.12 -1.39 -12.22
N TYR A 100 -2.40 -2.31 -11.30
CA TYR A 100 -3.66 -2.32 -10.55
C TYR A 100 -3.75 -1.14 -9.58
N ALA A 101 -2.64 -0.74 -8.95
CA ALA A 101 -2.59 0.46 -8.11
C ALA A 101 -2.89 1.72 -8.94
N ALA A 102 -2.16 1.92 -10.05
CA ALA A 102 -2.34 3.05 -10.93
C ALA A 102 -3.76 3.14 -11.49
N TYR A 103 -4.31 2.00 -11.94
CA TYR A 103 -5.67 1.94 -12.46
C TYR A 103 -6.69 2.22 -11.37
N ALA A 104 -6.58 1.61 -10.18
CA ALA A 104 -7.51 1.82 -9.09
C ALA A 104 -7.59 3.29 -8.65
N MET A 105 -6.45 3.97 -8.51
CA MET A 105 -6.38 5.40 -8.18
C MET A 105 -7.17 6.26 -9.19
N ASN A 106 -6.86 6.13 -10.48
CA ASN A 106 -7.50 6.91 -11.52
C ASN A 106 -8.98 6.52 -11.72
N TYR A 107 -9.29 5.23 -11.68
CA TYR A 107 -10.64 4.70 -11.86
C TYR A 107 -11.57 5.16 -10.74
N ILE A 108 -11.16 5.04 -9.47
CA ILE A 108 -11.98 5.47 -8.34
C ILE A 108 -12.15 6.99 -8.32
N ALA A 109 -11.11 7.75 -8.62
CA ALA A 109 -11.19 9.20 -8.81
C ALA A 109 -12.22 9.59 -9.89
N ALA A 110 -12.14 8.94 -11.06
CA ALA A 110 -13.07 9.18 -12.16
C ALA A 110 -14.50 8.71 -11.83
N LEU A 111 -14.66 7.57 -11.16
CA LEU A 111 -15.96 7.02 -10.78
C LEU A 111 -16.70 7.91 -9.77
N THR A 112 -15.95 8.52 -8.84
CA THR A 112 -16.49 9.39 -7.78
C THR A 112 -16.49 10.86 -8.15
N SER A 113 -15.88 11.24 -9.28
CA SER A 113 -15.61 12.63 -9.66
C SER A 113 -14.85 13.43 -8.60
N ARG A 114 -13.94 12.76 -7.88
CA ARG A 114 -13.10 13.34 -6.83
C ARG A 114 -11.62 13.34 -7.23
N SER A 115 -10.86 14.23 -6.61
CA SER A 115 -9.41 14.37 -6.79
C SER A 115 -8.63 14.28 -5.48
N ASP A 116 -9.29 13.83 -4.41
CA ASP A 116 -8.75 13.66 -3.07
C ASP A 116 -8.89 12.20 -2.61
N VAL A 117 -8.63 11.24 -3.50
CA VAL A 117 -8.64 9.82 -3.15
C VAL A 117 -7.58 9.57 -2.07
N GLY A 118 -7.95 8.84 -1.03
CA GLY A 118 -7.00 8.35 -0.02
C GLY A 118 -6.53 6.94 -0.35
N ILE A 119 -5.28 6.61 -0.03
CA ILE A 119 -4.73 5.26 -0.11
C ILE A 119 -4.30 4.82 1.28
N VAL A 120 -4.69 3.62 1.68
CA VAL A 120 -4.06 2.89 2.78
C VAL A 120 -3.45 1.62 2.17
N ALA A 121 -2.14 1.47 2.26
CA ALA A 121 -1.43 0.33 1.69
C ALA A 121 -0.56 -0.36 2.74
N TRP A 122 -0.42 -1.67 2.59
CA TRP A 122 0.33 -2.51 3.52
C TRP A 122 1.44 -3.25 2.79
N SER A 123 2.62 -3.37 3.42
CA SER A 123 3.73 -4.18 2.90
C SER A 123 4.07 -3.78 1.45
N GLN A 124 4.22 -4.74 0.54
CA GLN A 124 4.44 -4.54 -0.89
C GLN A 124 3.45 -3.60 -1.57
N GLY A 125 2.22 -3.48 -1.08
CA GLY A 125 1.25 -2.54 -1.64
C GLY A 125 1.79 -1.11 -1.68
N ASN A 126 2.71 -0.77 -0.77
CA ASN A 126 3.38 0.51 -0.73
C ASN A 126 4.35 0.72 -1.89
N ILE A 127 5.17 -0.27 -2.24
CA ILE A 127 6.07 -0.19 -3.40
C ILE A 127 5.30 -0.23 -4.71
N ASP A 128 4.16 -0.93 -4.76
CA ASP A 128 3.26 -0.90 -5.92
C ASP A 128 2.64 0.48 -6.11
N CYS A 129 2.15 1.12 -5.04
CA CYS A 129 1.65 2.49 -5.08
C CYS A 129 2.75 3.51 -5.45
N GLN A 130 3.95 3.39 -4.87
CA GLN A 130 5.06 4.28 -5.15
C GLN A 130 5.56 4.13 -6.60
N TRP A 131 5.58 2.91 -7.12
CA TRP A 131 5.85 2.63 -8.52
C TRP A 131 4.77 3.23 -9.44
N ALA A 132 3.49 3.12 -9.06
CA ALA A 132 2.38 3.74 -9.77
C ALA A 132 2.53 5.26 -9.82
N TYR A 133 2.81 5.94 -8.71
CA TYR A 133 3.06 7.39 -8.71
C TYR A 133 4.21 7.78 -9.62
N LYS A 134 5.28 6.98 -9.63
CA LYS A 134 6.45 7.24 -10.45
C LYS A 134 6.15 7.17 -11.95
N TYR A 135 5.48 6.11 -12.41
CA TYR A 135 5.34 5.80 -13.84
C TYR A 135 3.97 6.12 -14.44
N TRP A 136 2.95 6.39 -13.62
CA TRP A 136 1.66 6.95 -14.03
C TRP A 136 1.43 8.29 -13.32
N PRO A 137 2.11 9.38 -13.73
CA PRO A 137 2.03 10.67 -13.03
C PRO A 137 0.62 11.28 -12.95
N SER A 138 -0.35 10.78 -13.72
CA SER A 138 -1.78 11.10 -13.56
C SER A 138 -2.30 10.84 -12.14
N THR A 139 -1.83 9.77 -11.49
CA THR A 139 -2.22 9.36 -10.14
C THR A 139 -1.91 10.43 -9.07
N ARG A 140 -0.79 11.16 -9.22
CA ARG A 140 -0.38 12.24 -8.31
C ARG A 140 -1.38 13.40 -8.25
N GLY A 141 -2.20 13.56 -9.27
CA GLY A 141 -3.21 14.62 -9.35
C GLY A 141 -4.59 14.23 -8.80
N VAL A 142 -4.75 12.99 -8.32
CA VAL A 142 -6.03 12.50 -7.80
C VAL A 142 -5.91 11.84 -6.42
N VAL A 143 -4.69 11.57 -5.96
CA VAL A 143 -4.41 11.06 -4.61
C VAL A 143 -3.85 12.19 -3.77
N THR A 144 -4.47 12.45 -2.63
CA THR A 144 -4.01 13.46 -1.68
C THR A 144 -3.36 12.87 -0.43
N ASP A 145 -3.55 11.57 -0.16
CA ASP A 145 -2.92 10.91 0.98
C ASP A 145 -2.54 9.46 0.66
N HIS A 146 -1.31 9.10 0.99
CA HIS A 146 -0.83 7.72 1.07
C HIS A 146 -0.44 7.39 2.50
N VAL A 147 -1.28 6.64 3.20
CA VAL A 147 -0.97 6.02 4.48
C VAL A 147 -0.28 4.69 4.20
N ALA A 148 1.02 4.64 4.47
CA ALA A 148 1.88 3.51 4.20
C ALA A 148 2.18 2.75 5.50
N ILE A 149 1.69 1.52 5.61
CA ILE A 149 1.83 0.70 6.82
C ILE A 149 2.81 -0.43 6.53
N SER A 150 3.86 -0.52 7.35
CA SER A 150 4.92 -1.54 7.23
C SER A 150 5.51 -1.61 5.82
N ALA A 151 5.78 -0.45 5.21
CA ALA A 151 6.29 -0.36 3.85
C ALA A 151 7.73 -0.90 3.72
N ASP A 152 8.07 -1.32 2.51
CA ASP A 152 9.36 -1.90 2.13
C ASP A 152 10.00 -1.15 0.95
N TYR A 153 10.01 0.19 0.97
CA TYR A 153 10.55 1.02 -0.12
C TYR A 153 12.03 0.79 -0.43
N ALA A 154 12.78 0.18 0.48
CA ALA A 154 14.17 -0.25 0.27
C ALA A 154 14.33 -1.77 0.16
N GLY A 155 13.23 -2.50 0.03
CA GLY A 155 13.19 -3.95 0.10
C GLY A 155 13.48 -4.47 1.51
N THR A 156 13.77 -5.75 1.63
CA THR A 156 14.12 -6.38 2.91
C THR A 156 15.27 -7.36 2.74
N VAL A 157 16.20 -7.36 3.70
CA VAL A 157 17.29 -8.34 3.75
C VAL A 157 16.79 -9.76 4.06
N PHE A 158 15.60 -9.89 4.66
CA PHE A 158 15.00 -11.19 4.93
C PHE A 158 14.50 -11.89 3.68
N ALA A 159 14.05 -11.16 2.65
CA ALA A 159 13.75 -11.77 1.35
C ALA A 159 15.03 -12.37 0.72
N ASN A 160 16.16 -11.66 0.78
CA ASN A 160 17.44 -12.21 0.29
C ASN A 160 17.79 -13.52 1.02
N ALA A 161 17.65 -13.55 2.34
CA ALA A 161 17.91 -14.75 3.14
C ALA A 161 16.92 -15.88 2.80
N ALA A 162 15.64 -15.56 2.62
CA ALA A 162 14.61 -16.54 2.30
C ALA A 162 14.83 -17.18 0.91
N THR A 163 15.13 -16.38 -0.12
CA THR A 163 15.52 -16.86 -1.46
C THR A 163 16.73 -17.79 -1.41
N LEU A 164 17.71 -17.49 -0.56
CA LEU A 164 18.90 -18.33 -0.41
C LEU A 164 18.60 -19.65 0.33
N LEU A 165 17.80 -19.61 1.40
CA LEU A 165 17.63 -20.74 2.32
C LEU A 165 16.45 -21.64 1.95
N VAL A 166 15.38 -21.08 1.38
CA VAL A 166 14.12 -21.77 1.07
C VAL A 166 13.55 -21.34 -0.30
N PRO A 167 14.33 -21.41 -1.40
CA PRO A 167 13.91 -20.89 -2.71
C PRO A 167 12.60 -21.49 -3.23
N ALA A 168 12.28 -22.74 -2.88
CA ALA A 168 11.01 -23.37 -3.24
C ALA A 168 9.79 -22.62 -2.66
N LEU A 169 9.96 -21.93 -1.53
CA LEU A 169 8.93 -21.13 -0.88
C LEU A 169 8.90 -19.69 -1.39
N THR A 170 10.03 -19.10 -1.78
CA THR A 170 10.18 -17.64 -1.91
C THR A 170 10.60 -17.13 -3.29
N ASN A 171 10.82 -18.01 -4.27
CA ASN A 171 11.14 -17.61 -5.65
C ASN A 171 9.92 -17.05 -6.43
N ASP A 172 8.99 -16.41 -5.76
CA ASP A 172 7.92 -15.66 -6.42
C ASP A 172 8.49 -14.40 -7.07
N PRO A 173 8.04 -14.02 -8.28
CA PRO A 173 8.49 -12.81 -8.96
C PRO A 173 8.57 -11.58 -8.06
N SER A 174 7.50 -11.35 -7.29
CA SER A 174 7.35 -10.18 -6.43
C SER A 174 8.22 -10.25 -5.16
N VAL A 175 8.54 -11.44 -4.65
CA VAL A 175 9.42 -11.62 -3.48
C VAL A 175 10.88 -11.35 -3.87
N LEU A 176 11.32 -11.85 -5.03
CA LEU A 176 12.65 -11.51 -5.56
C LEU A 176 12.80 -10.00 -5.81
N GLN A 177 11.72 -9.33 -6.22
CA GLN A 177 11.72 -7.88 -6.41
C GLN A 177 11.72 -7.10 -5.09
N GLN A 178 11.27 -7.70 -3.98
CA GLN A 178 11.32 -7.10 -2.63
C GLN A 178 12.67 -7.30 -1.92
N GLU A 179 13.59 -8.04 -2.54
CA GLU A 179 14.95 -8.16 -2.01
C GLU A 179 15.64 -6.80 -1.89
N ALA A 180 16.35 -6.59 -0.79
CA ALA A 180 17.19 -5.40 -0.64
C ALA A 180 18.23 -5.38 -1.76
N GLY A 181 18.24 -4.30 -2.56
CA GLY A 181 19.16 -4.15 -3.69
C GLY A 181 18.71 -4.85 -4.99
N SER A 182 17.49 -5.38 -5.07
CA SER A 182 16.91 -5.87 -6.33
C SER A 182 16.94 -4.79 -7.43
N GLN A 183 16.87 -5.19 -8.70
CA GLN A 183 16.79 -4.24 -9.82
C GLN A 183 15.52 -3.39 -9.73
N PHE A 184 14.41 -3.97 -9.29
CA PHE A 184 13.14 -3.30 -9.05
C PHE A 184 13.26 -2.23 -7.98
N ILE A 185 13.73 -2.54 -6.77
CA ILE A 185 13.89 -1.57 -5.67
C ILE A 185 14.91 -0.50 -6.04
N THR A 186 16.05 -0.91 -6.60
CA THR A 186 17.07 0.03 -7.10
C THR A 186 16.44 1.01 -8.08
N ARG A 187 15.64 0.50 -9.03
CA ARG A 187 15.01 1.35 -10.03
C ARG A 187 13.86 2.17 -9.47
N LEU A 188 13.07 1.66 -8.53
CA LEU A 188 12.03 2.39 -7.81
C LEU A 188 12.62 3.64 -7.16
N ARG A 189 13.71 3.48 -6.42
CA ARG A 189 14.36 4.55 -5.63
C ARG A 189 15.09 5.59 -6.47
N GLN A 190 15.64 5.22 -7.63
CA GLN A 190 16.36 6.15 -8.53
C GLN A 190 15.48 7.34 -8.96
N GLY A 191 16.10 8.48 -9.27
CA GLY A 191 15.39 9.63 -9.86
C GLY A 191 14.28 10.20 -8.99
N GLY A 192 14.48 10.23 -7.67
CA GLY A 192 13.54 10.82 -6.70
C GLY A 192 12.44 9.89 -6.20
N GLY A 193 12.41 8.61 -6.61
CA GLY A 193 11.41 7.66 -6.11
C GLY A 193 11.64 7.17 -4.68
N ASP A 194 12.76 7.56 -4.06
CA ASP A 194 13.01 7.48 -2.61
C ASP A 194 12.42 8.67 -1.82
N SER A 195 11.65 9.53 -2.50
CA SER A 195 10.91 10.65 -1.92
C SER A 195 9.42 10.50 -2.20
N ALA A 196 8.59 11.06 -1.34
CA ALA A 196 7.13 11.04 -1.46
C ALA A 196 6.68 11.83 -2.71
N PHE A 197 5.83 11.23 -3.53
CA PHE A 197 5.22 11.89 -4.70
C PHE A 197 3.91 12.62 -4.38
N VAL A 198 3.27 12.22 -3.29
CA VAL A 198 2.03 12.77 -2.72
C VAL A 198 2.23 12.87 -1.20
N PRO A 199 1.39 13.59 -0.44
CA PRO A 199 1.46 13.54 1.01
C PRO A 199 1.44 12.10 1.53
N THR A 200 2.51 11.69 2.22
CA THR A 200 2.70 10.30 2.67
C THR A 200 2.90 10.25 4.18
N THR A 201 2.20 9.33 4.83
CA THR A 201 2.36 9.00 6.25
C THR A 201 2.87 7.57 6.33
N SER A 202 4.16 7.41 6.61
CA SER A 202 4.80 6.10 6.74
C SER A 202 4.82 5.67 8.21
N LEU A 203 4.21 4.53 8.49
CA LEU A 203 3.95 3.97 9.81
C LEU A 203 4.55 2.58 9.88
N TYR A 204 5.46 2.33 10.82
CA TYR A 204 6.16 1.05 10.88
C TYR A 204 6.56 0.68 12.30
N SER A 205 6.79 -0.61 12.49
CA SER A 205 7.36 -1.18 13.70
C SER A 205 8.86 -1.40 13.47
N GLY A 206 9.68 -1.01 14.44
CA GLY A 206 11.14 -1.08 14.33
C GLY A 206 11.68 -2.51 14.32
N PHE A 207 12.24 -2.93 15.45
CA PHE A 207 12.83 -4.27 15.59
C PHE A 207 11.81 -5.43 15.47
N PHE A 208 10.53 -5.17 15.72
CA PHE A 208 9.51 -6.22 15.80
C PHE A 208 8.84 -6.55 14.46
N ASP A 209 9.12 -5.79 13.39
CA ASP A 209 8.73 -6.19 12.04
C ASP A 209 9.60 -7.40 11.61
N GLU A 210 8.98 -8.57 11.58
CA GLU A 210 9.62 -9.86 11.32
C GLU A 210 9.72 -10.21 9.83
N VAL A 211 9.19 -9.36 8.94
CA VAL A 211 9.21 -9.54 7.48
C VAL A 211 10.14 -8.54 6.81
N VAL A 212 10.10 -7.29 7.24
CA VAL A 212 10.88 -6.20 6.65
C VAL A 212 11.95 -5.75 7.62
N GLN A 213 13.22 -5.88 7.22
CA GLN A 213 14.35 -5.29 7.93
C GLN A 213 15.40 -4.75 6.95
N PRO A 214 16.12 -3.67 7.33
CA PRO A 214 15.97 -2.89 8.57
C PRO A 214 14.70 -2.04 8.60
N GLN A 215 14.09 -1.84 9.78
CA GLN A 215 12.90 -0.99 9.98
C GLN A 215 13.04 0.08 11.06
N SER A 216 14.26 0.51 11.41
CA SER A 216 14.46 1.54 12.45
C SER A 216 15.17 2.80 11.95
N GLY A 217 14.72 3.95 12.47
CA GLY A 217 15.29 5.26 12.19
C GLY A 217 15.30 5.63 10.69
N PRO A 218 16.18 6.56 10.27
CA PRO A 218 16.31 6.96 8.86
C PRO A 218 16.81 5.86 7.91
N GLY A 219 17.27 4.73 8.46
CA GLY A 219 17.66 3.55 7.70
C GLY A 219 16.53 2.54 7.49
N ALA A 220 15.33 2.78 8.06
CA ALA A 220 14.17 1.92 7.87
C ALA A 220 13.79 1.80 6.39
N SER A 221 13.40 0.61 5.96
CA SER A 221 12.91 0.38 4.60
C SER A 221 11.64 1.17 4.31
N ALA A 222 10.79 1.36 5.32
CA ALA A 222 9.60 2.19 5.26
C ALA A 222 9.91 3.70 5.20
N PHE A 223 11.15 4.13 5.43
CA PHE A 223 11.49 5.55 5.42
C PHE A 223 11.41 6.14 4.01
N LEU A 224 10.62 7.21 3.85
CA LEU A 224 10.48 7.94 2.60
C LEU A 224 10.74 9.44 2.82
N LYS A 225 11.57 10.05 1.98
CA LYS A 225 11.90 11.48 2.13
C LYS A 225 10.67 12.34 1.85
N GLY A 226 10.46 13.40 2.64
CA GLY A 226 9.29 14.27 2.50
C GLY A 226 7.98 13.70 3.05
N ALA A 227 8.00 12.48 3.60
CA ALA A 227 6.87 11.90 4.32
C ALA A 227 6.93 12.22 5.83
N THR A 228 5.80 12.10 6.53
CA THR A 228 5.81 11.90 7.98
C THR A 228 6.16 10.43 8.24
N ASN A 229 7.35 10.17 8.78
CA ASN A 229 7.84 8.82 9.08
C ASN A 229 7.75 8.56 10.59
N VAL A 230 7.02 7.51 10.98
CA VAL A 230 6.72 7.20 12.39
C VAL A 230 7.03 5.74 12.68
N GLU A 231 8.09 5.55 13.47
CA GLU A 231 8.36 4.30 14.18
C GLU A 231 7.51 4.28 15.45
N VAL A 232 6.55 3.36 15.57
CA VAL A 232 5.55 3.39 16.66
C VAL A 232 6.18 3.23 18.04
N GLN A 233 7.29 2.47 18.14
CA GLN A 233 8.04 2.32 19.39
C GLN A 233 8.67 3.65 19.86
N GLN A 234 9.06 4.53 18.94
CA GLN A 234 9.60 5.85 19.28
C GLN A 234 8.49 6.83 19.66
N ALA A 235 7.41 6.87 18.87
CA ALA A 235 6.31 7.79 19.11
C ALA A 235 5.50 7.47 20.37
N CYS A 236 5.29 6.18 20.65
CA CYS A 236 4.57 5.70 21.82
C CYS A 236 5.47 5.21 22.97
N GLY A 237 6.79 5.44 22.88
CA GLY A 237 7.76 4.99 23.89
C GLY A 237 7.39 5.47 25.30
N GLY A 238 7.14 4.51 26.21
CA GLY A 238 6.75 4.79 27.60
C GLY A 238 5.32 5.35 27.80
N LYS A 239 4.50 5.40 26.75
CA LYS A 239 3.13 5.95 26.79
C LYS A 239 2.04 4.90 26.91
N GLY A 240 2.34 3.65 26.56
CA GLY A 240 1.38 2.54 26.67
C GLY A 240 1.70 1.40 25.73
N LEU A 241 0.67 0.59 25.42
CA LEU A 241 0.84 -0.66 24.69
C LEU A 241 1.06 -0.46 23.19
N ALA A 242 0.64 0.66 22.59
CA ALA A 242 0.79 0.92 21.16
C ALA A 242 2.25 1.09 20.70
N GLY A 243 3.19 1.27 21.62
CA GLY A 243 4.63 1.31 21.36
C GLY A 243 5.37 0.02 21.71
N THR A 244 4.65 -1.10 21.89
CA THR A 244 5.25 -2.38 22.29
C THR A 244 5.51 -3.28 21.07
N ILE A 245 5.11 -4.56 21.14
CA ILE A 245 5.37 -5.55 20.11
C ILE A 245 4.24 -5.48 19.08
N TYR A 246 4.61 -5.02 17.89
CA TYR A 246 3.81 -5.11 16.69
C TYR A 246 4.66 -5.76 15.61
N THR A 247 4.22 -6.93 15.16
CA THR A 247 4.65 -7.61 13.95
C THR A 247 4.28 -6.83 12.69
N HIS A 248 4.72 -7.34 11.54
CA HIS A 248 4.50 -6.75 10.22
C HIS A 248 3.00 -6.50 9.91
N GLU A 249 2.14 -7.50 10.16
CA GLU A 249 0.69 -7.44 9.99
C GLU A 249 -0.05 -6.76 11.14
N SER A 250 0.36 -6.98 12.41
CA SER A 250 -0.36 -6.38 13.55
C SER A 250 -0.27 -4.85 13.59
N MET A 251 0.69 -4.25 12.86
CA MET A 251 0.72 -2.81 12.58
C MET A 251 -0.58 -2.28 11.97
N LEU A 252 -1.36 -3.12 11.26
CA LEU A 252 -2.69 -2.76 10.75
C LEU A 252 -3.74 -2.57 11.85
N ALA A 253 -3.54 -3.17 13.03
CA ALA A 253 -4.41 -3.03 14.20
C ALA A 253 -3.88 -2.00 15.21
N ASN A 254 -2.67 -1.46 15.01
CA ASN A 254 -2.01 -0.54 15.93
C ASN A 254 -2.83 0.78 16.11
N PRO A 255 -3.13 1.18 17.36
CA PRO A 255 -3.93 2.39 17.63
C PRO A 255 -3.34 3.68 17.05
N LEU A 256 -2.02 3.85 17.14
CA LEU A 256 -1.35 5.03 16.60
C LEU A 256 -1.38 5.01 15.07
N ALA A 257 -1.19 3.84 14.45
CA ALA A 257 -1.26 3.71 13.00
C ALA A 257 -2.64 4.13 12.47
N PHE A 258 -3.73 3.65 13.08
CA PHE A 258 -5.07 4.07 12.68
C PHE A 258 -5.35 5.54 12.97
N ALA A 259 -4.92 6.06 14.13
CA ALA A 259 -5.12 7.46 14.47
C ALA A 259 -4.39 8.41 13.51
N MET A 260 -3.17 8.06 13.10
CA MET A 260 -2.41 8.79 12.09
C MET A 260 -3.04 8.65 10.70
N ALA A 261 -3.60 7.48 10.37
CA ALA A 261 -4.34 7.28 9.13
C ALA A 261 -5.59 8.17 9.07
N LYS A 262 -6.37 8.21 10.15
CA LYS A 262 -7.52 9.10 10.28
C LYS A 262 -7.09 10.56 10.14
N ASP A 263 -6.04 10.98 10.87
CA ASP A 263 -5.54 12.35 10.80
C ASP A 263 -5.14 12.75 9.38
N ALA A 264 -4.38 11.91 8.68
CA ALA A 264 -4.02 12.14 7.28
C ALA A 264 -5.26 12.22 6.38
N LEU A 265 -6.21 11.29 6.56
CA LEU A 265 -7.38 11.21 5.68
C LEU A 265 -8.40 12.35 5.90
N THR A 266 -8.31 13.09 7.01
CA THR A 266 -9.25 14.17 7.34
C THR A 266 -8.62 15.57 7.37
N HIS A 267 -7.35 15.71 7.01
CA HIS A 267 -6.65 17.00 6.97
C HIS A 267 -5.80 17.13 5.71
N ASP A 268 -5.38 18.37 5.40
CA ASP A 268 -4.44 18.60 4.32
C ASP A 268 -3.02 18.18 4.74
N GLY A 269 -2.33 17.48 3.83
CA GLY A 269 -0.98 17.00 4.03
C GLY A 269 -0.91 15.70 4.85
N PRO A 270 0.31 15.17 5.08
CA PRO A 270 0.45 13.89 5.76
C PRO A 270 -0.02 13.99 7.22
N GLY A 271 -0.28 12.83 7.82
CA GLY A 271 -0.63 12.72 9.21
C GLY A 271 0.44 13.34 10.11
N GLN A 272 0.02 13.94 11.22
CA GLN A 272 0.89 14.61 12.18
C GLN A 272 0.56 14.17 13.60
N LEU A 273 1.59 13.74 14.33
CA LEU A 273 1.47 13.30 15.72
C LEU A 273 0.82 14.36 16.62
N ALA A 274 1.05 15.65 16.33
CA ALA A 274 0.51 16.78 17.09
C ALA A 274 -1.01 16.98 16.91
N ARG A 275 -1.61 16.43 15.84
CA ARG A 275 -3.04 16.55 15.53
C ARG A 275 -3.86 15.32 15.90
N VAL A 276 -3.20 14.25 16.32
CA VAL A 276 -3.86 13.00 16.73
C VAL A 276 -4.92 13.29 17.79
N GLU A 277 -6.17 12.94 17.47
CA GLU A 277 -7.33 13.19 18.32
C GLU A 277 -7.18 12.49 19.67
N GLY A 278 -7.42 13.23 20.76
CA GLY A 278 -7.22 12.73 22.13
C GLY A 278 -5.76 12.76 22.62
N GLY A 279 -4.80 13.06 21.73
CA GLY A 279 -3.38 13.16 22.05
C GLY A 279 -2.66 11.80 22.15
N LEU A 280 -1.34 11.84 22.08
CA LEU A 280 -0.50 10.63 22.05
C LEU A 280 -0.66 9.76 23.29
N ASP A 281 -0.79 10.32 24.49
CA ASP A 281 -0.89 9.50 25.70
C ASP A 281 -2.19 8.66 25.73
N ALA A 282 -3.29 9.19 25.19
CA ALA A 282 -4.55 8.45 25.10
C ALA A 282 -4.49 7.38 23.98
N VAL A 283 -4.01 7.77 22.80
CA VAL A 283 -3.93 6.86 21.64
C VAL A 283 -2.91 5.75 21.86
N CYS A 284 -1.79 6.04 22.53
CA CYS A 284 -0.76 5.04 22.77
C CYS A 284 -1.10 4.05 23.90
N LYS A 285 -2.14 4.32 24.70
CA LYS A 285 -2.51 3.50 25.86
C LYS A 285 -2.98 2.09 25.50
N PRO A 286 -3.99 1.90 24.63
CA PRO A 286 -4.49 0.56 24.29
C PRO A 286 -3.50 -0.22 23.41
N TYR A 287 -3.71 -1.54 23.30
CA TYR A 287 -2.99 -2.39 22.35
C TYR A 287 -3.71 -2.50 21.00
N LEU A 288 -5.03 -2.41 20.98
CA LEU A 288 -5.82 -2.46 19.75
C LEU A 288 -6.51 -1.14 19.49
N THR A 289 -6.60 -0.78 18.22
CA THR A 289 -7.39 0.36 17.77
C THR A 289 -8.81 0.25 18.34
N PRO A 290 -9.34 1.30 19.01
CA PRO A 290 -10.72 1.28 19.49
C PRO A 290 -11.70 0.93 18.38
N GLY A 291 -12.55 -0.08 18.62
CA GLY A 291 -13.46 -0.64 17.62
C GLY A 291 -13.04 -2.00 17.07
N LEU A 292 -11.77 -2.41 17.27
CA LEU A 292 -11.32 -3.78 16.99
C LEU A 292 -11.37 -4.64 18.26
N GLY A 293 -11.86 -5.86 18.14
CA GLY A 293 -11.84 -6.89 19.16
C GLY A 293 -10.81 -7.98 18.90
N LEU A 294 -10.93 -9.10 19.63
CA LEU A 294 -10.07 -10.27 19.45
C LEU A 294 -10.27 -10.92 18.08
N ASP A 295 -11.49 -10.96 17.55
CA ASP A 295 -11.79 -11.57 16.25
C ASP A 295 -11.09 -10.80 15.12
N GLU A 296 -11.15 -9.47 15.16
CA GLU A 296 -10.44 -8.59 14.23
C GLU A 296 -8.92 -8.75 14.31
N LEU A 297 -8.37 -8.86 15.53
CA LEU A 297 -6.95 -9.14 15.73
C LEU A 297 -6.58 -10.49 15.11
N LEU A 298 -7.32 -11.56 15.41
CA LEU A 298 -7.06 -12.90 14.86
C LEU A 298 -7.16 -12.92 13.34
N LEU A 299 -8.10 -12.18 12.74
CA LEU A 299 -8.19 -12.03 11.28
C LEU A 299 -6.97 -11.31 10.70
N THR A 300 -6.46 -10.29 11.40
CA THR A 300 -5.26 -9.54 10.98
C THR A 300 -4.02 -10.43 11.05
N GLU A 301 -3.81 -11.15 12.17
CA GLU A 301 -2.70 -12.11 12.34
C GLU A 301 -2.77 -13.26 11.33
N ASN A 302 -3.98 -13.73 11.00
CA ASN A 302 -4.19 -14.82 10.05
C ASN A 302 -3.74 -14.46 8.62
N ALA A 303 -3.53 -13.17 8.30
CA ALA A 303 -2.95 -12.75 7.02
C ALA A 303 -1.55 -13.36 6.79
N VAL A 304 -0.75 -13.56 7.85
CA VAL A 304 0.59 -14.16 7.72
C VAL A 304 0.52 -15.67 7.48
N LEU A 305 -0.47 -16.36 8.07
CA LEU A 305 -0.70 -17.79 7.84
C LEU A 305 -1.17 -18.06 6.41
N ILE A 306 -2.10 -17.24 5.91
CA ILE A 306 -2.53 -17.30 4.52
C ILE A 306 -1.35 -17.00 3.61
N ALA A 307 -0.56 -15.96 3.91
CA ALA A 307 0.61 -15.58 3.13
C ALA A 307 1.60 -16.74 2.97
N GLY A 308 1.92 -17.47 4.05
CA GLY A 308 2.79 -18.63 4.00
C GLY A 308 2.25 -19.75 3.10
N LEU A 309 0.94 -20.00 3.15
CA LEU A 309 0.29 -21.00 2.30
C LEU A 309 0.29 -20.59 0.82
N THR A 310 -0.05 -19.34 0.51
CA THR A 310 -0.09 -18.86 -0.87
C THR A 310 1.31 -18.72 -1.47
N LEU A 311 2.33 -18.35 -0.69
CA LEU A 311 3.73 -18.44 -1.10
C LEU A 311 4.08 -19.88 -1.48
N LEU A 312 3.77 -20.86 -0.62
CA LEU A 312 4.07 -22.28 -0.88
C LEU A 312 3.38 -22.81 -2.14
N LEU A 313 2.14 -22.42 -2.38
CA LEU A 313 1.31 -22.97 -3.45
C LEU A 313 1.38 -22.20 -4.76
N TYR A 314 2.08 -21.06 -4.81
CA TYR A 314 2.12 -20.23 -6.00
C TYR A 314 2.84 -20.95 -7.16
N PRO A 315 2.19 -21.11 -8.32
CA PRO A 315 2.71 -21.98 -9.38
C PRO A 315 3.77 -21.30 -10.27
N ASN A 316 3.84 -19.97 -10.31
CA ASN A 316 4.69 -19.24 -11.26
C ASN A 316 6.01 -18.78 -10.63
N LYS A 317 6.68 -19.66 -9.89
CA LYS A 317 8.03 -19.40 -9.35
C LYS A 317 9.02 -19.12 -10.49
N VAL A 318 9.97 -18.22 -10.27
CA VAL A 318 11.01 -17.85 -11.23
C VAL A 318 12.41 -17.95 -10.60
N PRO A 319 13.45 -18.36 -11.34
CA PRO A 319 14.78 -18.55 -10.77
C PRO A 319 15.55 -17.24 -10.54
N VAL A 320 15.10 -16.14 -11.14
CA VAL A 320 15.72 -14.83 -11.08
C VAL A 320 14.65 -13.75 -11.12
N GLU A 321 14.99 -12.58 -10.59
CA GLU A 321 14.13 -11.40 -10.62
C GLU A 321 13.63 -11.08 -12.04
N PRO A 322 12.33 -10.78 -12.23
CA PRO A 322 11.79 -10.32 -13.51
C PRO A 322 12.52 -9.09 -14.04
N ARG A 323 12.65 -9.01 -15.37
CA ARG A 323 13.25 -7.85 -16.03
C ARG A 323 12.38 -6.61 -15.85
N LEU A 324 13.04 -5.46 -15.70
CA LEU A 324 12.37 -4.17 -15.73
C LEU A 324 11.65 -3.93 -17.06
N LYS A 325 10.41 -3.45 -17.00
CA LYS A 325 9.62 -3.03 -18.18
C LYS A 325 10.31 -1.88 -18.91
N SER A 326 10.05 -1.77 -20.20
CA SER A 326 10.72 -0.79 -21.07
C SER A 326 10.51 0.66 -20.64
N TYR A 327 9.32 1.02 -20.17
CA TYR A 327 9.06 2.38 -19.65
C TYR A 327 9.91 2.70 -18.42
N ALA A 328 10.30 1.68 -17.66
CA ALA A 328 11.13 1.85 -16.47
C ALA A 328 12.59 1.97 -16.84
N THR A 329 13.07 1.45 -17.97
CA THR A 329 14.48 1.52 -18.38
C THR A 329 14.78 2.68 -19.33
N ALA A 330 13.78 3.21 -20.03
CA ALA A 330 13.93 4.39 -20.86
C ALA A 330 14.36 5.61 -20.01
N GLN A 331 15.27 6.43 -20.54
CA GLN A 331 15.49 7.79 -20.04
C GLN A 331 14.24 8.62 -20.33
N SER A 332 13.23 8.51 -19.46
CA SER A 332 11.99 9.27 -19.58
C SER A 332 12.27 10.75 -19.26
N THR A 333 12.58 11.53 -20.29
CA THR A 333 12.40 12.99 -20.30
C THR A 333 10.93 13.30 -20.57
N SER A 334 10.02 12.96 -19.64
CA SER A 334 8.59 13.22 -19.85
C SER A 334 8.18 14.58 -19.29
N VAL A 335 7.41 15.32 -20.09
CA VAL A 335 6.96 16.72 -19.91
C VAL A 335 6.14 16.95 -18.61
N CYS A 336 5.72 15.89 -17.92
CA CYS A 336 4.83 15.95 -16.75
C CYS A 336 5.53 16.27 -15.42
N ASP A 337 6.87 16.17 -15.33
CA ASP A 337 7.60 16.44 -14.07
C ASP A 337 7.72 17.94 -13.71
N ARG A 338 7.33 18.85 -14.61
CA ARG A 338 7.42 20.31 -14.37
C ARG A 338 6.31 20.89 -13.47
N ALA A 339 5.31 20.11 -13.07
CA ALA A 339 4.11 20.64 -12.41
C ALA A 339 3.92 20.24 -10.93
N ALA A 340 4.83 19.47 -10.31
CA ALA A 340 4.50 18.76 -9.06
C ALA A 340 5.51 18.90 -7.91
N VAL A 341 6.26 20.00 -7.82
CA VAL A 341 7.14 20.25 -6.66
C VAL A 341 6.91 21.64 -6.10
N VAL A 342 5.76 21.83 -5.44
CA VAL A 342 5.62 22.73 -4.28
C VAL A 342 4.55 22.11 -3.39
N PHE A 343 4.98 21.44 -2.32
CA PHE A 343 4.15 21.18 -1.14
C PHE A 343 4.71 22.03 -0.01
#